data_AF-A0A8T4HWJ9-F1
#
_entry.id   AF-A0A8T4HWJ9-F1
#
_cell.length_a   1.000
_cell.length_b   1.000
_cell.length_c   1.000
_cell.angle_alpha   90.00
_cell.angle_beta   90.00
_cell.angle_gamma   90.00
#
_symmetry.space_group_name_H-M   'P 1'
#
loop_
_entity.id
_entity.type
_entity.pdbx_description
1 polymer ?
#
loop_
_entity_poly.entity_id
_entity_poly.type
_entity_poly.pdbx_seq_one_letter_code
_entity_poly.pdbx_strand_id
1 'polypeptide(L)'
;LVETNMPGCVVTPRAETPAVGGPEQSGRDTVIVGYTVYTPSGRDVLTTDQFRIRGEVCEVTGPPGDWGRNPFTGTAGPVQFAADR
;
A
#
# COMPACT_ATOMS: atom_id res chain seq x y z
N LEU A 1 -1.52 17.29 14.66
CA LEU A 1 -1.26 16.88 13.27
C LEU A 1 -2.32 17.51 12.38
N VAL A 2 -1.96 17.94 11.17
CA VAL A 2 -2.90 18.50 10.19
C VAL A 2 -3.10 17.45 9.11
N GLU A 3 -4.36 17.03 8.92
CA GLU A 3 -4.72 16.11 7.83
C GLU A 3 -4.52 16.81 6.48
N THR A 4 -3.76 16.19 5.59
CA THR A 4 -3.42 16.75 4.27
C THR A 4 -3.94 15.83 3.18
N ASN A 5 -4.77 16.37 2.28
CA ASN A 5 -5.28 15.59 1.16
C ASN A 5 -4.14 15.20 0.21
N MET A 6 -4.08 13.90 -0.12
CA MET A 6 -3.14 13.35 -1.10
C MET A 6 -3.90 12.84 -2.33
N PRO A 7 -4.18 13.70 -3.32
CA PRO A 7 -4.84 13.27 -4.55
C PRO A 7 -3.90 12.41 -5.40
N GLY A 8 -4.50 11.58 -6.28
CA GLY A 8 -3.74 10.75 -7.22
C GLY A 8 -3.24 9.42 -6.66
N CYS A 9 -3.63 9.06 -5.43
CA CYS A 9 -3.34 7.74 -4.88
C CYS A 9 -4.20 6.66 -5.57
N VAL A 10 -3.56 5.52 -5.87
CA VAL A 10 -4.27 4.29 -6.25
C VAL A 10 -4.41 3.42 -5.01
N VAL A 11 -5.62 2.95 -4.74
CA VAL A 11 -5.94 2.12 -3.57
C VAL A 11 -6.56 0.81 -4.05
N THR A 12 -5.89 -0.30 -3.75
CA THR A 12 -6.36 -1.65 -4.09
C THR A 12 -6.57 -2.49 -2.83
N PRO A 13 -7.51 -3.44 -2.81
CA PRO A 13 -7.61 -4.40 -1.73
C PRO A 13 -6.29 -5.18 -1.57
N ARG A 14 -5.82 -5.35 -0.34
CA ARG A 14 -4.68 -6.22 -0.01
C ARG A 14 -5.20 -7.56 0.44
N ALA A 15 -4.87 -8.61 -0.31
CA ALA A 15 -5.10 -9.98 0.09
C ALA A 15 -3.96 -10.47 1.00
N GLU A 16 -4.30 -11.24 2.02
CA GLU A 16 -3.30 -12.07 2.70
C GLU A 16 -2.74 -13.10 1.71
N THR A 17 -1.41 -13.24 1.68
CA THR A 17 -0.78 -14.29 0.87
C THR A 17 -0.75 -15.56 1.70
N PRO A 18 -1.48 -16.62 1.31
CA PRO A 18 -1.45 -17.87 2.05
C PRO A 18 -0.04 -18.46 2.08
N ALA A 19 0.28 -19.20 3.13
CA ALA A 19 1.53 -19.93 3.20
C ALA A 19 1.67 -20.88 2.00
N VAL A 20 2.85 -20.88 1.36
CA VAL A 20 3.12 -21.76 0.22
C VAL A 20 2.99 -23.22 0.64
N GLY A 21 2.16 -23.99 -0.08
CA GLY A 21 1.86 -25.39 0.21
C GLY A 21 0.71 -25.61 1.21
N GLY A 22 0.09 -24.55 1.72
CA GLY A 22 -1.07 -24.64 2.62
C GLY A 22 -2.38 -24.98 1.89
N PRO A 23 -3.40 -25.50 2.62
CA PRO A 23 -4.71 -25.79 2.05
C PRO A 23 -5.40 -24.54 1.48
N GLU A 24 -5.20 -23.38 2.11
CA GLU A 24 -5.72 -22.07 1.69
C GLU A 24 -5.21 -21.64 0.30
N GLN A 25 -3.95 -21.96 -0.03
CA GLN A 25 -3.39 -21.67 -1.36
C GLN A 25 -4.08 -22.51 -2.46
N SER A 26 -4.41 -23.77 -2.15
CA SER A 26 -5.10 -24.67 -3.09
C SER A 26 -6.58 -24.32 -3.25
N GLY A 27 -7.21 -23.82 -2.19
CA GLY A 27 -8.61 -23.39 -2.17
C GLY A 27 -8.87 -22.03 -2.84
N ARG A 28 -7.83 -21.22 -3.10
CA ARG A 28 -7.96 -19.81 -3.52
C ARG A 28 -8.76 -18.97 -2.52
N ASP A 29 -8.71 -19.33 -1.25
CA ASP A 29 -9.30 -18.58 -0.16
C ASP A 29 -8.34 -17.46 0.24
N THR A 30 -8.52 -16.28 -0.36
CA THR A 30 -7.78 -15.08 0.02
C THR A 30 -8.68 -14.13 0.78
N VAL A 31 -8.32 -13.82 2.01
CA VAL A 31 -9.02 -12.81 2.83
C VAL A 31 -8.44 -11.43 2.54
N ILE A 32 -9.32 -10.45 2.34
CA ILE A 32 -8.92 -9.04 2.24
C ILE A 32 -8.64 -8.55 3.67
N VAL A 33 -7.40 -8.18 3.93
CA VAL A 33 -6.92 -7.81 5.27
C VAL A 33 -6.66 -6.31 5.43
N GLY A 34 -6.58 -5.56 4.32
CA GLY A 34 -6.35 -4.13 4.33
C GLY A 34 -6.26 -3.55 2.92
N TYR A 35 -5.46 -2.51 2.77
CA TYR A 35 -5.22 -1.84 1.49
C TYR A 35 -3.75 -1.91 1.08
N THR A 36 -3.53 -1.95 -0.23
CA THR A 36 -2.26 -1.59 -0.85
C THR A 36 -2.45 -0.24 -1.51
N VAL A 37 -1.61 0.72 -1.16
CA VAL A 37 -1.68 2.09 -1.65
C VAL A 37 -0.45 2.40 -2.48
N TYR A 38 -0.65 3.06 -3.62
CA TYR A 38 0.40 3.64 -4.44
C TYR A 38 0.22 5.15 -4.46
N THR A 39 1.22 5.89 -4.00
CA THR A 39 1.20 7.36 -3.96
C THR A 39 1.71 7.94 -5.28
N PRO A 40 1.41 9.23 -5.56
CA PRO A 40 2.17 9.98 -6.56
C PRO A 40 3.67 9.95 -6.23
N SER A 41 4.52 10.08 -7.25
CA SER A 41 5.97 10.11 -7.04
C SER A 41 6.43 11.23 -6.11
N GLY A 42 7.49 10.99 -5.34
CA GLY A 42 8.12 12.00 -4.47
C GLY A 42 7.39 12.25 -3.15
N ARG A 43 6.50 11.34 -2.74
CA ARG A 43 5.88 11.37 -1.41
C ARG A 43 6.77 10.65 -0.41
N ASP A 44 7.00 11.29 0.72
CA ASP A 44 7.63 10.68 1.87
C ASP A 44 6.55 9.99 2.70
N VAL A 45 6.59 8.66 2.74
CA VAL A 45 5.67 7.83 3.53
C VAL A 45 6.52 7.11 4.56
N LEU A 46 6.13 7.24 5.83
CA LEU A 46 6.79 6.63 6.97
C LEU A 46 5.88 5.58 7.61
N THR A 47 6.48 4.62 8.30
CA THR A 47 5.73 3.60 9.07
C THR A 47 4.94 4.20 10.22
N THR A 48 5.26 5.42 10.64
CA THR A 48 4.55 6.16 11.68
C THR A 48 3.40 7.01 11.15
N ASP A 49 3.20 7.04 9.83
CA ASP A 49 2.13 7.81 9.23
C ASP A 49 0.79 7.11 9.38
N GLN A 50 -0.26 7.93 9.44
CA GLN A 50 -1.65 7.49 9.41
C GLN A 50 -2.34 8.06 8.19
N PHE A 51 -3.14 7.23 7.51
CA PHE A 51 -3.86 7.60 6.30
C PHE A 51 -5.36 7.44 6.52
N ARG A 52 -6.15 8.42 6.07
CA ARG A 52 -7.58 8.24 5.94
C ARG A 52 -7.91 7.65 4.57
N ILE A 53 -8.31 6.39 4.53
CA ILE A 53 -8.63 5.67 3.30
C ILE A 53 -10.11 5.31 3.34
N ARG A 54 -10.90 5.84 2.39
CA ARG A 54 -12.36 5.61 2.31
C ARG A 54 -13.12 5.90 3.62
N GLY A 55 -12.61 6.83 4.42
CA GLY A 55 -13.19 7.24 5.71
C GLY A 55 -12.60 6.55 6.94
N GLU A 56 -11.85 5.47 6.76
CA GLU A 56 -11.19 4.71 7.82
C GLU A 56 -9.78 5.25 8.07
N VAL A 57 -9.36 5.34 9.33
CA VAL A 57 -7.97 5.66 9.68
C VAL A 57 -7.18 4.36 9.65
N CYS A 58 -6.14 4.32 8.84
CA CYS A 58 -5.28 3.16 8.67
C CYS A 58 -3.83 3.51 9.01
N GLU A 59 -3.10 2.55 9.55
CA GLU A 59 -1.67 2.66 9.84
C GLU A 59 -0.84 2.04 8.72
N VAL A 60 0.36 2.56 8.49
CA VAL A 60 1.31 1.99 7.54
C VAL A 60 1.94 0.73 8.14
N THR A 61 1.63 -0.44 7.56
CA THR A 61 2.19 -1.72 8.01
C THR A 61 3.41 -2.09 7.21
N GLY A 62 4.53 -2.27 7.91
CA GLY A 62 5.81 -2.63 7.29
C GLY A 62 6.45 -1.47 6.51
N PRO A 63 7.67 -1.66 6.00
CA PRO A 63 8.40 -0.60 5.31
C PRO A 63 7.75 -0.24 3.96
N PRO A 64 7.55 1.05 3.68
CA PRO A 64 7.15 1.51 2.35
C PRO A 64 8.20 1.13 1.29
N GLY A 65 7.73 0.66 0.14
CA GLY A 65 8.56 0.33 -1.02
C GLY A 65 8.60 1.49 -2.00
N ASP A 66 9.77 2.11 -2.14
CA ASP A 66 10.03 3.10 -3.20
C ASP A 66 10.39 2.39 -4.50
N TRP A 67 9.61 2.64 -5.56
CA TRP A 67 9.84 2.08 -6.89
C TRP A 67 10.98 2.80 -7.64
N GLY A 68 11.51 3.89 -7.09
CA GLY A 68 12.65 4.63 -7.63
C GLY A 68 12.32 5.30 -8.95
N ARG A 69 13.30 5.38 -9.86
CA ARG A 69 13.14 6.00 -11.18
C ARG A 69 13.08 4.94 -12.26
N ASN A 70 12.12 5.04 -13.17
CA ASN A 70 12.02 4.17 -14.34
C ASN A 70 13.28 4.34 -15.22
N PRO A 71 14.03 3.27 -15.54
CA PRO A 71 15.28 3.37 -16.28
C PRO A 71 15.10 3.71 -17.76
N PHE A 72 13.91 3.48 -18.33
CA PHE A 72 13.64 3.72 -19.76
C PHE A 72 13.09 5.12 -20.03
N THR A 73 12.26 5.64 -19.13
CA THR A 73 11.61 6.96 -19.30
C THR A 73 12.21 8.03 -18.40
N GLY A 74 12.97 7.64 -17.38
CA GLY A 74 13.42 8.55 -16.33
C GLY A 74 12.31 9.07 -15.43
N THR A 75 11.07 8.61 -15.53
CA THR A 75 10.00 9.12 -14.64
C THR A 75 10.13 8.53 -13.24
N ALA A 76 9.85 9.32 -12.20
CA ALA A 76 9.81 8.83 -10.83
C ALA A 76 8.60 7.92 -10.62
N GLY A 77 8.80 6.82 -9.92
CA GLY A 77 7.79 5.83 -9.56
C GLY A 77 7.01 6.23 -8.32
N PRO A 78 5.95 5.47 -8.01
CA PRO A 78 5.18 5.65 -6.78
C PRO A 78 5.96 5.15 -5.56
N VAL A 79 5.51 5.58 -4.38
CA VAL A 79 5.78 4.83 -3.14
C VAL A 79 4.60 3.91 -2.88
N GLN A 80 4.89 2.63 -2.65
CA GLN A 80 3.91 1.61 -2.31
C GLN A 80 3.96 1.31 -0.82
N PHE A 81 2.80 1.20 -0.18
CA PHE A 81 2.74 0.75 1.21
C PHE A 81 1.48 -0.09 1.48
N ALA A 82 1.57 -0.94 2.51
CA ALA A 82 0.41 -1.62 3.06
C ALA A 82 -0.22 -0.75 4.14
N ALA A 83 -1.55 -0.67 4.14
CA ALA A 83 -2.31 0.07 5.12
C ALA A 83 -3.35 -0.85 5.77
N ASP A 84 -3.26 -1.02 7.08
CA ASP A 84 -4.17 -1.85 7.85
C ASP A 84 -5.12 -0.98 8.68
N ARG A 85 -6.34 -1.47 8.86
CA ARG A 85 -7.44 -0.82 9.59
C ARG A 85 -7.41 -1.11 11.08
#